data_AF-A0A5C5X2X0-F1
#
_entry.id   AF-A0A5C5X2X0-F1
#
_cell.length_a   1.000
_cell.length_b   1.000
_cell.length_c   1.000
_cell.angle_alpha   90.00
_cell.angle_beta   90.00
_cell.angle_gamma   90.00
#
_symmetry.space_group_name_H-M   'P 1'
#
loop_
_entity.id
_entity.type
_entity.pdbx_description
1 polymer ?
#
loop_
_entity_poly.entity_id
_entity_poly.type
_entity_poly.pdbx_seq_one_letter_code
_entity_poly.pdbx_strand_id
1 'polypeptide(L)'
;MSKDKAYTSKYSIPDFDVVLAKNEASISEVHPTCMSVPMIDAQDFDRLVDAIRADGMIDSIRINDKKQLLDGRCRLSALYVLGESLEDSQVIVADHPAESIAEANYARRHLTSDQKAMRAVADLETERTAAADRKLRGSQKGRQSRMAKSNLDATDAVASKAKESRREPSLNRVAKEHGVPRQQLRDAEKVKKERPDLAEKVSNGQVSLDKARSEAGIKKTPTRRRNGKTASSDNRPAKQSDDSGKTLKYSDEMTSISDRQDGIRIVRSGDVTIMRHPDADKQVLVYANKNSWRVRTVGAKKVVRFRKSSGAEELAIKRIRVQLSSVTDEHT
;
A
#
# COMPACT_ATOMS: atom_id res chain seq x y z
N MET A 1 5.33 -11.78 15.99
CA MET A 1 5.94 -11.71 14.66
C MET A 1 4.86 -11.37 13.65
N SER A 2 4.70 -10.07 13.30
CA SER A 2 3.88 -9.69 12.15
C SER A 2 4.56 -10.27 10.92
N LYS A 3 3.89 -11.16 10.20
CA LYS A 3 4.26 -11.44 8.81
C LYS A 3 3.89 -10.18 8.03
N ASP A 4 4.85 -9.29 7.83
CA ASP A 4 4.82 -8.41 6.68
C ASP A 4 4.52 -9.31 5.48
N LYS A 5 3.48 -9.01 4.71
CA LYS A 5 3.23 -9.75 3.47
C LYS A 5 4.48 -9.51 2.62
N ALA A 6 5.35 -10.51 2.56
CA ALA A 6 6.51 -10.50 1.70
C ALA A 6 6.01 -10.14 0.30
N TYR A 7 6.59 -9.09 -0.27
CA TYR A 7 6.26 -8.66 -1.61
C TYR A 7 6.45 -9.86 -2.55
N THR A 8 5.39 -10.24 -3.26
CA THR A 8 5.46 -11.32 -4.26
C THR A 8 5.91 -10.68 -5.55
N SER A 9 7.13 -11.02 -6.00
CA SER A 9 7.65 -10.47 -7.24
C SER A 9 6.89 -11.01 -8.45
N LYS A 10 6.70 -10.15 -9.44
CA LYS A 10 6.07 -10.43 -10.72
C LYS A 10 7.06 -11.06 -11.69
N TYR A 11 8.31 -10.60 -11.64
CA TYR A 11 9.41 -11.17 -12.42
C TYR A 11 10.45 -11.82 -11.52
N SER A 12 11.17 -12.78 -12.09
CA SER A 12 12.38 -13.34 -11.50
C SER A 12 13.57 -12.57 -12.02
N ILE A 13 14.50 -12.18 -11.15
CA ILE A 13 15.78 -11.60 -11.55
C ILE A 13 16.61 -12.76 -12.16
N PRO A 14 16.95 -12.72 -13.45
CA PRO A 14 17.71 -13.78 -14.09
C PRO A 14 19.15 -13.83 -13.58
N ASP A 15 19.78 -14.99 -13.72
CA ASP A 15 21.23 -15.10 -13.57
C ASP A 15 21.91 -14.23 -14.63
N PHE A 16 22.83 -13.38 -14.18
CA PHE A 16 23.42 -12.38 -15.05
C PHE A 16 24.36 -13.00 -16.09
N ASP A 17 24.97 -14.15 -15.80
CA ASP A 17 25.85 -14.82 -16.75
C ASP A 17 25.08 -15.26 -18.00
N VAL A 18 23.82 -15.69 -17.81
CA VAL A 18 22.91 -16.04 -18.92
C VAL A 18 22.49 -14.80 -19.72
N VAL A 19 22.32 -13.67 -19.04
CA VAL A 19 21.98 -12.39 -19.68
C VAL A 19 23.17 -11.89 -20.52
N LEU A 20 24.38 -11.96 -19.97
CA LEU A 20 25.60 -11.55 -20.65
C LEU A 20 25.86 -12.40 -21.90
N ALA A 21 25.71 -13.72 -21.80
CA ALA A 21 25.88 -14.65 -22.92
C ALA A 21 24.98 -14.31 -24.13
N LYS A 22 23.78 -13.75 -23.90
CA LYS A 22 22.90 -13.30 -25.00
C LYS A 22 23.32 -11.98 -25.65
N ASN A 23 24.20 -11.20 -25.01
CA ASN A 23 24.56 -9.84 -25.43
C ASN A 23 26.08 -9.69 -25.72
N GLU A 24 26.80 -10.80 -25.90
CA GLU A 24 28.25 -10.84 -26.12
C GLU A 24 28.73 -10.00 -27.32
N ALA A 25 27.88 -9.81 -28.33
CA ALA A 25 28.21 -8.98 -29.49
C ALA A 25 28.44 -7.49 -29.11
N SER A 26 27.68 -6.99 -28.14
CA SER A 26 27.66 -5.59 -27.72
C SER A 26 28.41 -5.36 -26.39
N ILE A 27 28.48 -6.38 -25.53
CA ILE A 27 29.09 -6.31 -24.20
C ILE A 27 30.01 -7.52 -23.99
N SER A 28 31.31 -7.28 -23.79
CA SER A 28 32.31 -8.34 -23.65
C SER A 28 32.28 -8.99 -22.27
N GLU A 29 32.29 -8.18 -21.21
CA GLU A 29 32.29 -8.64 -19.82
C GLU A 29 31.77 -7.54 -18.88
N VAL A 30 31.62 -7.86 -17.59
CA VAL A 30 31.22 -6.88 -16.57
C VAL A 30 32.44 -6.29 -15.90
N HIS A 31 32.54 -4.96 -15.88
CA HIS A 31 33.63 -4.29 -15.16
C HIS A 31 33.51 -4.55 -13.64
N PRO A 32 34.62 -4.81 -12.91
CA PRO A 32 34.58 -5.11 -11.47
C PRO A 32 33.85 -4.06 -10.62
N THR A 33 33.98 -2.78 -10.96
CA THR A 33 33.26 -1.69 -10.26
C THR A 33 31.76 -1.71 -10.53
N CYS A 34 31.29 -2.30 -11.63
CA CYS A 34 29.86 -2.50 -11.87
C CYS A 34 29.31 -3.64 -10.98
N MET A 35 30.12 -4.67 -10.73
CA MET A 35 29.77 -5.78 -9.85
C MET A 35 29.67 -5.38 -8.38
N SER A 36 30.48 -4.41 -7.93
CA SER A 36 30.41 -3.90 -6.56
C SER A 36 29.12 -3.14 -6.27
N VAL A 37 28.40 -2.68 -7.30
CA VAL A 37 27.11 -2.04 -7.12
C VAL A 37 26.01 -3.09 -6.99
N PRO A 38 25.28 -3.14 -5.85
CA PRO A 38 24.25 -4.16 -5.63
C PRO A 38 23.14 -4.14 -6.68
N MET A 39 22.56 -5.31 -6.95
CA MET A 39 21.32 -5.38 -7.72
C MET A 39 20.19 -4.69 -6.93
N ILE A 40 19.24 -4.09 -7.64
CA ILE A 40 18.02 -3.54 -7.04
C ILE A 40 17.16 -4.66 -6.44
N ASP A 41 16.33 -4.32 -5.46
CA ASP A 41 15.42 -5.30 -4.85
C ASP A 41 14.34 -5.77 -5.83
N ALA A 42 13.65 -6.87 -5.50
CA ALA A 42 12.67 -7.48 -6.39
C ALA A 42 11.49 -6.55 -6.73
N GLN A 43 11.13 -5.63 -5.83
CA GLN A 43 10.05 -4.69 -6.08
C GLN A 43 10.48 -3.57 -7.02
N ASP A 44 11.67 -3.01 -6.80
CA ASP A 44 12.26 -2.01 -7.69
C ASP A 44 12.56 -2.63 -9.07
N PHE A 45 12.96 -3.90 -9.12
CA PHE A 45 13.13 -4.63 -10.38
C PHE A 45 11.81 -4.80 -11.14
N ASP A 46 10.73 -5.18 -10.47
CA ASP A 46 9.42 -5.28 -11.10
C ASP A 46 8.95 -3.96 -11.70
N ARG A 47 9.21 -2.84 -11.01
CA ARG A 47 8.92 -1.51 -11.54
C ARG A 47 9.76 -1.17 -12.75
N LEU A 48 11.06 -1.50 -12.72
CA LEU A 48 11.96 -1.26 -13.85
C LEU A 48 11.48 -2.02 -15.09
N VAL A 49 11.13 -3.30 -14.95
CA VAL A 49 10.61 -4.12 -16.06
C VAL A 49 9.28 -3.57 -16.59
N ASP A 50 8.37 -3.19 -15.69
CA ASP A 50 7.07 -2.61 -16.11
C ASP A 50 7.23 -1.25 -16.80
N ALA A 51 8.20 -0.41 -16.38
CA ALA A 51 8.51 0.85 -17.02
C ALA A 51 9.12 0.66 -18.42
N ILE A 52 10.10 -0.23 -18.55
CA ILE A 52 10.71 -0.53 -19.86
C ILE A 52 9.68 -1.11 -20.82
N ARG A 53 8.78 -1.99 -20.37
CA ARG A 53 7.69 -2.49 -21.23
C ARG A 53 6.76 -1.37 -21.72
N ALA A 54 6.47 -0.38 -20.86
CA ALA A 54 5.52 0.67 -21.18
C ALA A 54 6.10 1.72 -22.12
N ASP A 55 7.33 2.17 -21.85
CA ASP A 55 7.92 3.35 -22.46
C ASP A 55 9.20 3.06 -23.27
N GLY A 56 9.65 1.80 -23.29
CA GLY A 56 10.98 1.42 -23.77
C GLY A 56 12.09 1.74 -22.77
N MET A 57 13.33 1.37 -23.11
CA MET A 57 14.48 1.75 -22.30
C MET A 57 14.92 3.19 -22.63
N ILE A 58 14.63 4.12 -21.71
CA ILE A 58 14.97 5.54 -21.85
C ILE A 58 16.46 5.80 -21.57
N ASP A 59 16.99 5.24 -20.48
CA ASP A 59 18.38 5.43 -20.10
C ASP A 59 19.26 4.35 -20.76
N SER A 60 20.27 4.77 -21.51
CA SER A 60 21.23 3.88 -22.21
C SER A 60 22.15 3.10 -21.27
N ILE A 61 22.56 1.91 -21.71
CA ILE A 61 23.59 1.08 -21.09
C ILE A 61 24.96 1.70 -21.33
N ARG A 62 25.81 1.72 -20.29
CA ARG A 62 27.14 2.34 -20.34
C ARG A 62 28.22 1.29 -20.40
N ILE A 63 29.07 1.39 -21.41
CA ILE A 63 30.27 0.55 -21.58
C ILE A 63 31.53 1.43 -21.62
N ASN A 64 32.71 0.82 -21.47
CA ASN A 64 33.97 1.47 -21.84
C ASN A 64 34.40 1.11 -23.28
N ASP A 65 35.53 1.65 -23.71
CA ASP A 65 36.12 1.39 -25.05
C ASP A 65 36.39 -0.10 -25.31
N LYS A 66 36.55 -0.92 -24.26
CA LYS A 66 36.77 -2.37 -24.34
C LYS A 66 35.45 -3.16 -24.34
N LYS A 67 34.31 -2.50 -24.49
CA LYS A 67 32.95 -3.06 -24.38
C LYS A 67 32.64 -3.69 -23.00
N GLN A 68 33.37 -3.34 -21.96
CA GLN A 68 33.07 -3.81 -20.60
C GLN A 68 31.90 -2.99 -20.03
N LEU A 69 30.93 -3.68 -19.42
CA LEU A 69 29.76 -3.05 -18.81
C LEU A 69 30.15 -2.25 -17.56
N LEU A 70 29.87 -0.94 -17.57
CA LEU A 70 30.10 -0.03 -16.46
C LEU A 70 28.82 0.21 -15.64
N ASP A 71 27.68 0.34 -16.32
CA ASP A 71 26.36 0.45 -15.69
C ASP A 71 25.25 0.02 -16.67
N GLY A 72 24.15 -0.46 -16.13
CA GLY A 72 23.03 -0.99 -16.92
C GLY A 72 22.71 -2.45 -16.64
N ARG A 73 23.40 -3.09 -15.68
CA ARG A 73 23.19 -4.50 -15.30
C ARG A 73 21.71 -4.87 -15.12
N CYS A 74 20.98 -4.11 -14.29
CA CYS A 74 19.55 -4.35 -14.06
C CYS A 74 18.67 -4.08 -15.31
N ARG A 75 19.06 -3.13 -16.17
CA ARG A 75 18.34 -2.82 -17.41
C ARG A 75 18.51 -3.92 -18.45
N LEU A 76 19.73 -4.44 -18.59
CA LEU A 76 20.02 -5.59 -19.44
C LEU A 76 19.24 -6.83 -18.98
N SER A 77 19.19 -7.08 -17.66
CA SER A 77 18.34 -8.14 -17.10
C SER A 77 16.85 -7.92 -17.35
N ALA A 78 16.38 -6.66 -17.32
CA ALA A 78 14.98 -6.35 -17.60
C ALA A 78 14.61 -6.58 -19.07
N LEU A 79 15.46 -6.17 -20.02
CA LEU A 79 15.30 -6.47 -21.46
C LEU A 79 15.25 -7.99 -21.69
N TYR A 80 16.15 -8.73 -21.05
CA TYR A 80 16.16 -10.19 -21.11
C TYR A 80 14.83 -10.81 -20.63
N VAL A 81 14.28 -10.33 -19.52
CA VAL A 81 13.00 -10.80 -18.96
C VAL A 81 11.83 -10.49 -19.90
N LEU A 82 11.89 -9.37 -20.63
CA LEU A 82 10.90 -8.99 -21.64
C LEU A 82 11.05 -9.76 -22.95
N GLY A 83 12.19 -10.44 -23.15
CA GLY A 83 12.53 -11.07 -24.42
C GLY A 83 12.89 -10.06 -25.52
N GLU A 84 13.28 -8.85 -25.13
CA GLU A 84 13.70 -7.78 -26.03
C GLU A 84 15.22 -7.84 -26.23
N SER A 85 15.67 -7.58 -27.46
CA SER A 85 17.09 -7.51 -27.80
C SER A 85 17.65 -6.12 -27.50
N LEU A 86 18.94 -6.07 -27.16
CA LEU A 86 19.66 -4.81 -26.99
C LEU A 86 19.97 -4.18 -28.36
N GLU A 87 19.54 -2.95 -28.56
CA GLU A 87 19.84 -2.19 -29.78
C GLU A 87 21.14 -1.38 -29.62
N ASP A 88 21.87 -1.14 -30.72
CA ASP A 88 23.12 -0.37 -30.67
C ASP A 88 22.91 1.07 -30.18
N SER A 89 21.78 1.69 -30.53
CA SER A 89 21.38 3.02 -30.05
C SER A 89 21.17 3.11 -28.54
N GLN A 90 21.02 1.96 -27.87
CA GLN A 90 20.80 1.85 -26.44
C GLN A 90 22.12 1.67 -25.66
N VAL A 91 23.25 1.61 -26.35
CA VAL A 91 24.59 1.47 -25.76
C VAL A 91 25.39 2.73 -26.00
N ILE A 92 25.97 3.28 -24.94
CA ILE A 92 26.86 4.43 -25.01
C ILE A 92 28.22 4.08 -24.41
N VAL A 93 29.28 4.53 -25.08
CA VAL A 93 30.62 4.52 -24.52
C VAL A 93 30.71 5.68 -23.54
N ALA A 94 31.11 5.40 -22.29
CA ALA A 94 31.19 6.41 -21.25
C ALA A 94 32.57 7.05 -21.21
N ASP A 95 32.61 8.38 -21.26
CA ASP A 95 33.83 9.18 -21.16
C ASP A 95 34.36 9.35 -19.73
N HIS A 96 33.69 8.75 -18.74
CA HIS A 96 34.00 8.91 -17.32
C HIS A 96 34.65 7.65 -16.74
N PRO A 97 35.53 7.79 -15.72
CA PRO A 97 36.12 6.65 -15.03
C PRO A 97 35.06 5.70 -14.46
N ALA A 98 35.33 4.41 -14.58
CA ALA A 98 34.44 3.34 -14.09
C ALA A 98 34.12 3.46 -12.59
N GLU A 99 35.04 3.98 -11.79
CA GLU A 99 34.86 4.22 -10.35
C GLU A 99 33.86 5.35 -10.08
N SER A 100 33.95 6.47 -10.79
CA SER A 100 33.02 7.60 -10.63
C SER A 100 31.59 7.20 -11.00
N ILE A 101 31.43 6.40 -12.06
CA ILE A 101 30.13 5.85 -12.46
C ILE A 101 29.59 4.89 -11.38
N ALA A 102 30.45 4.02 -10.84
CA ALA A 102 30.07 3.09 -9.79
C ALA A 102 29.70 3.82 -8.49
N GLU A 103 30.46 4.84 -8.07
CA GLU A 103 30.18 5.65 -6.89
C GLU A 103 28.86 6.43 -7.03
N ALA A 104 28.62 7.06 -8.18
CA ALA A 104 27.35 7.72 -8.45
C ALA A 104 26.16 6.75 -8.40
N ASN A 105 26.35 5.51 -8.89
CA ASN A 105 25.33 4.47 -8.85
C ASN A 105 25.15 3.85 -7.46
N TYR A 106 26.24 3.75 -6.69
CA TYR A 106 26.23 3.33 -5.30
C TYR A 106 25.46 4.37 -4.46
N ALA A 107 25.76 5.66 -4.62
CA ALA A 107 25.00 6.74 -3.97
C ALA A 107 23.50 6.72 -4.32
N ARG A 108 23.14 6.37 -5.56
CA ARG A 108 21.74 6.19 -5.98
C ARG A 108 21.08 4.93 -5.41
N ARG A 109 21.77 3.79 -5.40
CA ARG A 109 21.22 2.48 -4.96
C ARG A 109 21.25 2.31 -3.43
N HIS A 110 22.04 3.12 -2.74
CA HIS A 110 22.03 3.28 -1.28
C HIS A 110 21.18 4.46 -0.80
N LEU A 111 20.25 4.97 -1.62
CA LEU A 111 19.20 5.85 -1.12
C LEU A 111 18.38 5.06 -0.07
N THR A 112 18.53 5.46 1.18
CA THR A 112 17.71 4.96 2.28
C THR A 112 16.24 5.20 1.97
N SER A 113 15.36 4.41 2.57
CA SER A 113 13.90 4.57 2.42
C SER A 113 13.45 6.03 2.67
N ASP A 114 14.12 6.73 3.59
CA ASP A 114 13.89 8.14 3.89
C ASP A 114 14.29 9.08 2.75
N GLN A 115 15.44 8.83 2.11
CA GLN A 115 15.87 9.60 0.94
C GLN A 115 14.99 9.31 -0.29
N LYS A 116 14.56 8.06 -0.49
CA LYS A 116 13.54 7.71 -1.51
C LYS A 116 12.24 8.48 -1.25
N ALA A 117 11.83 8.62 0.01
CA ALA A 117 10.63 9.38 0.38
C ALA A 117 10.80 10.88 0.08
N MET A 118 11.97 11.46 0.35
CA MET A 118 12.25 12.86 0.01
C MET A 118 12.26 13.12 -1.50
N ARG A 119 12.82 12.20 -2.30
CA ARG A 119 12.76 12.27 -3.75
C ARG A 119 11.31 12.21 -4.25
N ALA A 120 10.54 11.25 -3.74
CA ALA A 120 9.12 11.10 -4.06
C ALA A 120 8.29 12.34 -3.71
N VAL A 121 8.68 13.17 -2.73
CA VAL A 121 8.00 14.46 -2.47
C VAL A 121 8.20 15.45 -3.62
N ALA A 122 9.36 15.46 -4.28
CA ALA A 122 9.58 16.32 -5.45
C ALA A 122 8.65 15.92 -6.61
N ASP A 123 8.53 14.62 -6.86
CA ASP A 123 7.68 14.08 -7.94
C ASP A 123 6.17 14.13 -7.60
N LEU A 124 5.82 14.33 -6.33
CA LEU A 124 4.42 14.50 -5.90
C LEU A 124 3.79 15.81 -6.41
N GLU A 125 4.58 16.87 -6.57
CA GLU A 125 4.08 18.16 -7.02
C GLU A 125 3.73 18.13 -8.52
N THR A 126 4.62 17.56 -9.33
CA THR A 126 4.40 17.34 -10.77
C THR A 126 3.22 16.41 -11.03
N GLU A 127 3.02 15.38 -10.20
CA GLU A 127 1.85 14.53 -10.35
C GLU A 127 0.55 15.23 -9.94
N ARG A 128 0.58 16.14 -8.96
CA ARG A 128 -0.61 16.91 -8.55
C ARG A 128 -1.04 17.90 -9.64
N THR A 129 -0.10 18.56 -10.30
CA THR A 129 -0.40 19.45 -11.44
C THR A 129 -0.98 18.64 -12.60
N ALA A 130 -0.35 17.52 -12.98
CA ALA A 130 -0.87 16.62 -14.01
C ALA A 130 -2.27 16.08 -13.66
N ALA A 131 -2.55 15.78 -12.39
CA ALA A 131 -3.86 15.34 -11.93
C ALA A 131 -4.91 16.46 -11.98
N ALA A 132 -4.54 17.69 -11.66
CA ALA A 132 -5.41 18.86 -11.78
C ALA A 132 -5.79 19.13 -13.24
N ASP A 133 -4.83 19.05 -14.17
CA ASP A 133 -5.07 19.22 -15.60
C ASP A 133 -6.01 18.13 -16.14
N ARG A 134 -5.80 16.88 -15.73
CA ARG A 134 -6.72 15.77 -16.06
C ARG A 134 -8.14 16.04 -15.55
N LYS A 135 -8.29 16.65 -14.38
CA LYS A 135 -9.59 17.01 -13.81
C LYS A 135 -10.25 18.16 -14.56
N LEU A 136 -9.48 19.20 -14.94
CA LEU A 136 -9.98 20.33 -15.72
C LEU A 136 -10.46 19.88 -17.10
N ARG A 137 -9.66 19.08 -17.82
CA ARG A 137 -10.05 18.52 -19.12
C ARG A 137 -11.28 17.62 -19.01
N GLY A 138 -11.37 16.82 -17.94
CA GLY A 138 -12.53 15.97 -17.67
C GLY A 138 -13.81 16.76 -17.37
N SER A 139 -13.72 17.87 -16.62
CA SER A 139 -14.86 18.72 -16.30
C SER A 139 -15.35 19.51 -17.52
N GLN A 140 -14.44 19.99 -18.38
CA GLN A 140 -14.79 20.66 -19.64
C GLN A 140 -15.51 19.70 -20.61
N LYS A 141 -14.99 18.49 -20.82
CA LYS A 141 -15.66 17.45 -21.63
C LYS A 141 -17.01 17.04 -21.05
N GLY A 142 -17.11 16.91 -19.73
CA GLY A 142 -18.38 16.62 -19.05
C GLY A 142 -19.39 17.77 -19.12
N ARG A 143 -18.94 19.02 -19.18
CA ARG A 143 -19.80 20.20 -19.37
C ARG A 143 -20.29 20.31 -20.81
N GLN A 144 -19.41 20.09 -21.78
CA GLN A 144 -19.79 20.04 -23.20
C GLN A 144 -20.76 18.89 -23.49
N SER A 145 -20.55 17.70 -22.90
CA SER A 145 -21.50 16.59 -23.08
C SER A 145 -22.85 16.81 -22.40
N ARG A 146 -22.90 17.56 -21.28
CA ARG A 146 -24.16 17.98 -20.64
C ARG A 146 -24.90 19.05 -21.43
N MET A 147 -24.18 19.99 -22.07
CA MET A 147 -24.79 20.99 -22.93
C MET A 147 -25.27 20.39 -24.26
N ALA A 148 -24.60 19.36 -24.78
CA ALA A 148 -25.06 18.62 -25.96
C ALA A 148 -26.23 17.65 -25.69
N LYS A 149 -26.46 17.25 -24.42
CA LYS A 149 -27.57 16.37 -23.98
C LYS A 149 -28.80 17.14 -23.49
N SER A 150 -28.94 18.44 -23.73
CA SER A 150 -30.10 19.23 -23.25
C SER A 150 -31.45 18.88 -23.92
N ASN A 151 -31.55 17.77 -24.66
CA ASN A 151 -32.81 17.23 -25.19
C ASN A 151 -33.09 15.76 -24.85
N LEU A 152 -32.31 15.06 -24.00
CA LEU A 152 -32.63 13.68 -23.60
C LEU A 152 -32.29 13.39 -22.12
N ASP A 153 -33.19 12.64 -21.50
CA ASP A 153 -33.41 12.37 -20.07
C ASP A 153 -32.25 12.40 -19.07
N ALA A 154 -32.58 12.92 -17.89
CA ALA A 154 -31.73 13.07 -16.72
C ALA A 154 -31.56 11.77 -15.92
N THR A 155 -30.75 10.82 -16.41
CA THR A 155 -30.38 9.62 -15.62
C THR A 155 -28.89 9.31 -15.51
N ASP A 156 -28.02 10.02 -16.26
CA ASP A 156 -26.58 9.68 -16.34
C ASP A 156 -25.65 10.46 -15.38
N ALA A 157 -26.14 11.46 -14.65
CA ALA A 157 -25.28 12.36 -13.88
C ALA A 157 -24.63 11.71 -12.64
N VAL A 158 -25.15 10.58 -12.16
CA VAL A 158 -24.65 9.86 -10.97
C VAL A 158 -23.45 8.95 -11.32
N ALA A 159 -23.37 8.45 -12.56
CA ALA A 159 -22.32 7.53 -12.99
C ALA A 159 -20.94 8.20 -13.13
N SER A 160 -20.89 9.47 -13.53
CA SER A 160 -19.61 10.19 -13.72
C SER A 160 -18.92 10.55 -12.40
N LYS A 161 -19.67 10.92 -11.36
CA LYS A 161 -19.14 11.11 -9.99
C LYS A 161 -18.60 9.80 -9.39
N ALA A 162 -19.23 8.66 -9.69
CA ALA A 162 -18.82 7.35 -9.19
C ALA A 162 -17.54 6.80 -9.84
N LYS A 163 -17.15 7.29 -11.03
CA LYS A 163 -15.91 6.91 -11.72
C LYS A 163 -14.71 7.74 -11.26
N GLU A 164 -14.94 8.99 -10.85
CA GLU A 164 -13.92 9.89 -10.32
C GLU A 164 -13.44 9.50 -8.91
N SER A 165 -14.32 8.93 -8.07
CA SER A 165 -13.93 8.41 -6.74
C SER A 165 -13.14 7.09 -6.78
N ARG A 166 -12.95 6.50 -7.97
CA ARG A 166 -12.17 5.26 -8.16
C ARG A 166 -10.72 5.51 -8.59
N ARG A 167 -10.33 6.77 -8.84
CA ARG A 167 -8.94 7.09 -9.17
C ARG A 167 -8.11 7.10 -7.90
N GLU A 168 -6.97 6.42 -7.94
CA GLU A 168 -6.04 6.36 -6.82
C GLU A 168 -5.51 7.77 -6.50
N PRO A 169 -5.47 8.21 -5.22
CA PRO A 169 -4.94 9.51 -4.87
C PRO A 169 -3.49 9.66 -5.34
N SER A 170 -3.09 10.83 -5.86
CA SER A 170 -1.70 11.11 -6.32
C SER A 170 -0.63 10.64 -5.34
N LEU A 171 -0.88 10.83 -4.03
CA LEU A 171 0.03 10.40 -2.97
C LEU A 171 0.22 8.88 -2.90
N ASN A 172 -0.82 8.08 -3.18
CA ASN A 172 -0.68 6.62 -3.28
C ASN A 172 0.09 6.22 -4.55
N ARG A 173 -0.19 6.89 -5.67
CA ARG A 173 0.44 6.57 -6.94
C ARG A 173 1.96 6.77 -6.86
N VAL A 174 2.36 7.95 -6.38
CA VAL A 174 3.77 8.32 -6.18
C VAL A 174 4.42 7.44 -5.11
N ALA A 175 3.73 7.16 -4.00
CA ALA A 175 4.26 6.23 -2.98
C ALA A 175 4.55 4.84 -3.55
N LYS A 176 3.65 4.33 -4.39
CA LYS A 176 3.81 3.02 -5.05
C LYS A 176 4.93 3.05 -6.09
N GLU A 177 5.08 4.15 -6.83
CA GLU A 177 6.11 4.35 -7.85
C GLU A 177 7.52 4.35 -7.25
N HIS A 178 7.70 5.03 -6.11
CA HIS A 178 9.01 5.11 -5.43
C HIS A 178 9.25 4.01 -4.38
N GLY A 179 8.28 3.12 -4.17
CA GLY A 179 8.39 2.03 -3.19
C GLY A 179 8.49 2.48 -1.75
N VAL A 180 7.88 3.62 -1.45
CA VAL A 180 7.84 4.17 -0.10
C VAL A 180 6.45 3.98 0.51
N PRO A 181 6.35 3.60 1.78
CA PRO A 181 5.09 3.63 2.51
C PRO A 181 4.39 4.99 2.37
N ARG A 182 3.09 4.97 2.04
CA ARG A 182 2.24 6.18 1.92
C ARG A 182 2.42 7.15 3.10
N GLN A 183 2.52 6.59 4.30
CA GLN A 183 2.68 7.38 5.52
C GLN A 183 4.04 8.11 5.58
N GLN A 184 5.11 7.43 5.15
CA GLN A 184 6.45 7.98 5.11
C GLN A 184 6.55 9.11 4.08
N LEU A 185 5.97 8.94 2.88
CA LEU A 185 5.86 10.01 1.88
C LEU A 185 5.11 11.23 2.44
N ARG A 186 4.01 11.00 3.18
CA ARG A 186 3.23 12.08 3.78
C ARG A 186 3.98 12.82 4.89
N ASP A 187 4.79 12.09 5.65
CA ASP A 187 5.61 12.69 6.71
C ASP A 187 6.79 13.48 6.09
N ALA A 188 7.42 12.97 5.03
CA ALA A 188 8.41 13.69 4.22
C ALA A 188 7.85 14.99 3.60
N GLU A 189 6.63 14.94 3.05
CA GLU A 189 5.97 16.13 2.50
C GLU A 189 5.80 17.23 3.56
N LYS A 190 5.40 16.84 4.78
CA LYS A 190 5.25 17.79 5.88
C LYS A 190 6.58 18.39 6.33
N VAL A 191 7.62 17.55 6.45
CA VAL A 191 8.96 18.03 6.80
C VAL A 191 9.44 19.05 5.76
N LYS A 192 9.32 18.76 4.46
CA LYS A 192 9.68 19.71 3.39
C LYS A 192 8.92 21.04 3.49
N LYS A 193 7.64 20.98 3.86
CA LYS A 193 6.77 22.17 3.97
C LYS A 193 7.06 23.02 5.21
N GLU A 194 7.30 22.39 6.36
CA GLU A 194 7.47 23.09 7.64
C GLU A 194 8.95 23.43 7.92
N ARG A 195 9.89 22.61 7.44
CA ARG A 195 11.34 22.70 7.68
C ARG A 195 12.14 22.26 6.43
N PRO A 196 12.26 23.13 5.40
CA PRO A 196 13.00 22.80 4.18
C PRO A 196 14.50 22.52 4.43
N ASP A 197 15.09 23.16 5.43
CA ASP A 197 16.47 22.98 5.89
C ASP A 197 16.74 21.54 6.40
N LEU A 198 15.79 20.96 7.14
CA LEU A 198 15.89 19.58 7.60
C LEU A 198 15.59 18.59 6.46
N ALA A 199 14.70 18.95 5.53
CA ALA A 199 14.41 18.14 4.36
C ALA A 199 15.64 17.94 3.46
N GLU A 200 16.47 18.96 3.25
CA GLU A 200 17.72 18.83 2.51
C GLU A 200 18.71 17.90 3.23
N LYS A 201 18.83 18.00 4.55
CA LYS A 201 19.68 17.09 5.35
C LYS A 201 19.23 15.64 5.27
N VAL A 202 17.91 15.39 5.23
CA VAL A 202 17.36 14.03 5.01
C VAL A 202 17.64 13.56 3.58
N SER A 203 17.47 14.43 2.58
CA SER A 203 17.79 14.12 1.17
C SER A 203 19.26 13.72 1.00
N ASN A 204 20.16 14.41 1.70
CA ASN A 204 21.60 14.15 1.67
C ASN A 204 22.03 12.98 2.58
N GLY A 205 21.09 12.31 3.27
CA GLY A 205 21.37 11.16 4.13
C GLY A 205 22.06 11.50 5.46
N GLN A 206 22.14 12.78 5.82
CA GLN A 206 22.79 13.25 7.05
C GLN A 206 21.92 13.04 8.29
N VAL A 207 20.59 13.04 8.11
CA VAL A 207 19.59 12.93 9.18
C VAL A 207 18.46 11.99 8.72
N SER A 208 17.93 11.16 9.62
CA SER A 208 16.78 10.31 9.30
C SER A 208 15.48 11.13 9.27
N LEU A 209 14.48 10.66 8.50
CA LEU A 209 13.20 11.34 8.40
C LEU A 209 12.47 11.42 9.74
N ASP A 210 12.60 10.39 10.58
CA ASP A 210 12.01 10.36 11.93
C ASP A 210 12.66 11.42 12.86
N LYS A 211 13.97 11.66 12.74
CA LYS A 211 14.67 12.70 13.50
C LYS A 211 14.28 14.10 13.00
N ALA A 212 14.32 14.33 11.69
CA ALA A 212 13.90 15.60 11.08
C ALA A 212 12.45 15.96 11.42
N ARG A 213 11.55 14.96 11.42
CA ARG A 213 10.16 15.13 11.84
C ARG A 213 10.02 15.55 13.31
N SER A 214 10.81 14.94 14.19
CA SER A 214 10.79 15.24 15.62
C SER A 214 11.30 16.67 15.88
N GLU A 215 12.37 17.08 15.19
CA GLU A 215 12.92 18.44 15.24
C GLU A 215 11.97 19.48 14.61
N ALA A 216 11.15 19.09 13.63
CA ALA A 216 10.10 19.93 13.08
C ALA A 216 8.86 20.05 13.98
N GLY A 217 8.79 19.34 15.12
CA GLY A 217 7.62 19.35 16.00
C GLY A 217 6.39 18.62 15.41
N ILE A 218 6.57 17.89 14.31
CA ILE A 218 5.50 17.17 13.62
C ILE A 218 5.20 15.91 14.41
N LYS A 219 4.20 15.97 15.30
CA LYS A 219 3.75 14.82 16.10
C LYS A 219 3.57 13.59 15.20
N LYS A 220 4.16 12.46 15.63
CA LYS A 220 3.85 11.15 15.03
C LYS A 220 2.34 10.99 15.17
N THR A 221 1.62 10.98 14.04
CA THR A 221 0.24 10.49 14.10
C THR A 221 0.39 9.08 14.62
N PRO A 222 -0.19 8.72 15.79
CA PRO A 222 0.05 7.42 16.35
C PRO A 222 -0.32 6.42 15.26
N THR A 223 0.69 5.73 14.72
CA THR A 223 0.43 4.42 14.15
C THR A 223 -0.36 3.73 15.25
N ARG A 224 -1.52 3.20 14.91
CA ARG A 224 -2.30 2.41 15.86
C ARG A 224 -1.42 1.19 16.17
N ARG A 225 -0.44 1.38 17.05
CA ARG A 225 0.45 0.38 17.58
C ARG A 225 -0.53 -0.58 18.22
N ARG A 226 -0.72 -1.75 17.60
CA ARG A 226 -0.97 -2.94 18.40
C ARG A 226 0.16 -2.91 19.42
N ASN A 227 -0.17 -2.78 20.70
CA ASN A 227 0.80 -2.73 21.78
C ASN A 227 1.72 -3.96 21.69
N GLY A 228 2.83 -3.82 20.97
CA GLY A 228 4.01 -4.62 21.12
C GLY A 228 4.87 -3.87 22.12
N LYS A 229 4.89 -4.37 23.36
CA LYS A 229 5.85 -3.94 24.37
C LYS A 229 7.24 -4.17 23.81
N THR A 230 7.97 -3.10 23.52
CA THR A 230 9.41 -3.17 23.30
C THR A 230 10.08 -3.30 24.66
N ALA A 231 10.94 -4.31 24.77
CA ALA A 231 11.84 -4.52 25.89
C ALA A 231 12.76 -3.30 26.08
N SER A 232 12.80 -2.79 27.30
CA SER A 232 13.95 -2.05 27.85
C SER A 232 14.56 -2.95 28.92
N SER A 233 15.87 -3.17 28.80
CA SER A 233 16.67 -4.05 29.64
C SER A 233 16.70 -3.59 31.10
N ASP A 234 16.83 -4.60 31.96
CA ASP A 234 17.50 -4.63 33.27
C ASP A 234 17.14 -3.56 34.31
N ASN A 235 16.37 -3.95 35.34
CA ASN A 235 16.95 -4.49 36.59
C ASN A 235 15.85 -4.86 37.62
N ARG A 236 16.11 -5.91 38.41
CA ARG A 236 15.41 -6.44 39.63
C ARG A 236 14.39 -7.59 39.51
N PRO A 237 14.37 -8.50 40.52
CA PRO A 237 14.37 -9.92 40.26
C PRO A 237 13.07 -10.64 40.58
N ALA A 238 12.90 -11.75 39.85
CA ALA A 238 12.23 -13.01 40.16
C ALA A 238 10.99 -13.00 41.08
N LYS A 239 9.84 -13.31 40.48
CA LYS A 239 8.88 -14.23 41.12
C LYS A 239 8.52 -15.34 40.14
N GLN A 240 8.81 -16.55 40.60
CA GLN A 240 8.53 -17.90 40.08
C GLN A 240 7.20 -17.96 39.30
N SER A 241 7.27 -18.22 38.00
CA SER A 241 7.09 -19.54 37.37
C SER A 241 5.74 -20.18 37.68
N ASP A 242 4.86 -20.22 36.67
CA ASP A 242 4.14 -21.44 36.37
C ASP A 242 4.09 -21.64 34.85
N ASP A 243 4.62 -22.80 34.50
CA ASP A 243 4.67 -23.43 33.21
C ASP A 243 3.27 -23.86 32.76
N SER A 244 2.90 -23.53 31.52
CA SER A 244 2.30 -24.49 30.59
C SER A 244 1.86 -23.78 29.30
N GLY A 245 2.45 -24.17 28.18
CA GLY A 245 1.99 -23.74 26.87
C GLY A 245 0.53 -24.13 26.63
N LYS A 246 -0.30 -23.17 26.22
CA LYS A 246 -1.57 -23.40 25.50
C LYS A 246 -1.65 -22.36 24.39
N THR A 247 -1.43 -22.76 23.14
CA THR A 247 -2.49 -22.90 22.13
C THR A 247 -3.55 -21.81 22.26
N LEU A 248 -3.80 -21.04 21.19
CA LEU A 248 -5.00 -20.21 21.06
C LEU A 248 -6.23 -21.04 21.44
N LYS A 249 -6.66 -20.97 22.71
CA LYS A 249 -7.94 -21.49 23.13
C LYS A 249 -8.88 -20.30 23.11
N TYR A 250 -9.84 -20.35 22.19
CA TYR A 250 -11.14 -19.77 22.46
C TYR A 250 -11.54 -20.19 23.88
N SER A 251 -11.58 -19.25 24.83
CA SER A 251 -12.13 -19.53 26.14
C SER A 251 -13.62 -19.23 26.12
N ASP A 252 -14.42 -20.21 26.51
CA ASP A 252 -15.87 -20.09 26.68
C ASP A 252 -16.25 -19.25 27.93
N GLU A 253 -15.26 -18.77 28.70
CA GLU A 253 -15.42 -18.14 30.01
C GLU A 253 -16.15 -16.78 29.98
N MET A 254 -16.33 -16.17 28.81
CA MET A 254 -17.13 -14.94 28.63
C MET A 254 -18.23 -15.08 27.56
N THR A 255 -18.52 -16.31 27.11
CA THR A 255 -19.61 -16.57 26.18
C THR A 255 -20.88 -16.86 26.96
N SER A 256 -21.89 -15.98 26.85
CA SER A 256 -23.22 -16.25 27.42
C SER A 256 -24.22 -16.51 26.32
N ILE A 257 -25.02 -17.56 26.50
CA ILE A 257 -26.14 -17.89 25.64
C ILE A 257 -27.42 -17.69 26.45
N SER A 258 -28.36 -16.92 25.91
CA SER A 258 -29.68 -16.72 26.51
C SER A 258 -30.74 -16.84 25.44
N ASP A 259 -31.72 -17.70 25.68
CA ASP A 259 -32.90 -17.83 24.82
C ASP A 259 -34.03 -16.95 25.36
N ARG A 260 -34.63 -16.17 24.47
CA ARG A 260 -35.78 -15.32 24.82
C ARG A 260 -37.09 -16.10 24.66
N GLN A 261 -38.14 -15.63 25.33
CA GLN A 261 -39.50 -16.16 25.18
C GLN A 261 -40.01 -16.14 23.73
N ASP A 262 -39.51 -15.21 22.91
CA ASP A 262 -39.85 -15.07 21.48
C ASP A 262 -38.99 -15.95 20.56
N GLY A 263 -38.33 -16.99 21.10
CA GLY A 263 -37.54 -17.97 20.33
C GLY A 263 -36.18 -17.45 19.82
N ILE A 264 -35.86 -16.17 20.08
CA ILE A 264 -34.59 -15.57 19.65
C ILE A 264 -33.48 -16.00 20.60
N ARG A 265 -32.51 -16.75 20.07
CA ARG A 265 -31.26 -17.08 20.75
C ARG A 265 -30.29 -15.92 20.67
N ILE A 266 -29.78 -15.48 21.81
CA ILE A 266 -28.76 -14.44 21.93
C ILE A 266 -27.46 -15.09 22.42
N VAL A 267 -26.40 -14.97 21.62
CA VAL A 267 -25.04 -15.41 21.97
C VAL A 267 -24.16 -14.18 22.12
N ARG A 268 -23.69 -13.90 23.33
CA ARG A 268 -22.77 -12.78 23.63
C ARG A 268 -21.37 -13.33 23.83
N SER A 269 -20.39 -12.74 23.15
CA SER A 269 -18.97 -13.06 23.27
C SER A 269 -18.17 -11.76 23.23
N GLY A 270 -17.87 -11.21 24.41
CA GLY A 270 -17.21 -9.91 24.56
C GLY A 270 -18.03 -8.77 23.92
N ASP A 271 -17.44 -8.06 22.97
CA ASP A 271 -18.04 -6.91 22.27
C ASP A 271 -18.95 -7.28 21.08
N VAL A 272 -19.32 -8.55 20.96
CA VAL A 272 -20.15 -9.08 19.87
C VAL A 272 -21.33 -9.86 20.44
N THR A 273 -22.52 -9.51 19.98
CA THR A 273 -23.77 -10.21 20.24
C THR A 273 -24.34 -10.71 18.92
N ILE A 274 -24.57 -12.02 18.83
CA ILE A 274 -25.22 -12.68 17.71
C ILE A 274 -26.64 -13.00 18.13
N MET A 275 -27.62 -12.60 17.31
CA MET A 275 -29.02 -12.93 17.52
C MET A 275 -29.51 -13.77 16.34
N ARG A 276 -30.11 -14.91 16.65
CA ARG A 276 -30.63 -15.87 15.66
C ARG A 276 -31.99 -16.39 16.11
N HIS A 277 -32.87 -16.65 15.14
CA HIS A 277 -34.08 -17.43 15.33
C HIS A 277 -34.04 -18.62 14.34
N PRO A 278 -34.56 -19.81 14.69
CA PRO A 278 -34.62 -20.95 13.77
C PRO A 278 -35.34 -20.61 12.46
N ASP A 279 -36.48 -19.93 12.54
CA ASP A 279 -37.29 -19.59 11.36
C ASP A 279 -36.88 -18.27 10.65
N ALA A 280 -35.80 -17.62 11.09
CA ALA A 280 -35.28 -16.44 10.40
C ALA A 280 -34.13 -16.83 9.47
N ASP A 281 -34.27 -16.51 8.18
CA ASP A 281 -33.26 -16.77 7.14
C ASP A 281 -31.88 -16.18 7.50
N LYS A 282 -31.84 -14.99 8.10
CA LYS A 282 -30.59 -14.27 8.40
C LYS A 282 -30.48 -13.88 9.86
N GLN A 283 -29.38 -14.32 10.48
CA GLN A 283 -28.97 -13.84 11.80
C GLN A 283 -28.56 -12.35 11.78
N VAL A 284 -28.69 -11.69 12.93
CA VAL A 284 -28.34 -10.28 13.11
C VAL A 284 -27.20 -10.15 14.12
N LEU A 285 -26.19 -9.37 13.74
CA LEU A 285 -24.99 -9.11 14.52
C LEU A 285 -25.08 -7.71 15.12
N VAL A 286 -24.79 -7.61 16.42
CA VAL A 286 -24.57 -6.37 17.15
C VAL A 286 -23.13 -6.36 17.65
N TYR A 287 -22.36 -5.33 17.34
CA TYR A 287 -20.95 -5.29 17.76
C TYR A 287 -20.45 -3.87 18.02
N ALA A 288 -19.51 -3.75 18.96
CA ALA A 288 -18.87 -2.48 19.25
C ALA A 288 -17.85 -2.10 18.15
N ASN A 289 -17.80 -0.82 17.80
CA ASN A 289 -16.80 -0.28 16.89
C ASN A 289 -16.42 1.14 17.31
N LYS A 290 -15.20 1.27 17.85
CA LYS A 290 -14.69 2.51 18.47
C LYS A 290 -15.65 2.97 19.57
N ASN A 291 -16.38 4.07 19.36
CA ASN A 291 -17.27 4.68 20.33
C ASN A 291 -18.76 4.55 19.91
N SER A 292 -19.09 3.50 19.15
CA SER A 292 -20.45 3.28 18.65
C SER A 292 -20.77 1.80 18.51
N TRP A 293 -22.05 1.48 18.61
CA TRP A 293 -22.58 0.13 18.39
C TRP A 293 -23.10 0.01 16.96
N ARG A 294 -22.90 -1.15 16.34
CA ARG A 294 -23.30 -1.40 14.95
C ARG A 294 -24.22 -2.60 14.88
N VAL A 295 -25.28 -2.48 14.08
CA VAL A 295 -26.23 -3.56 13.78
C VAL A 295 -26.13 -3.92 12.30
N ARG A 296 -25.93 -5.20 12.03
CA ARG A 296 -25.82 -5.73 10.67
C ARG A 296 -26.50 -7.09 10.56
N THR A 297 -27.38 -7.24 9.58
CA THR A 297 -27.92 -8.54 9.17
C THR A 297 -26.85 -9.24 8.32
N VAL A 298 -26.62 -10.53 8.54
CA VAL A 298 -25.65 -11.29 7.74
C VAL A 298 -26.02 -11.24 6.25
N GLY A 299 -25.02 -11.07 5.37
CA GLY A 299 -25.23 -10.85 3.93
C GLY A 299 -25.61 -9.40 3.54
N ALA A 300 -26.12 -8.57 4.45
CA ALA A 300 -26.49 -7.18 4.13
C ALA A 300 -25.28 -6.24 4.12
N LYS A 301 -25.24 -5.32 3.14
CA LYS A 301 -24.26 -4.22 3.06
C LYS A 301 -24.60 -3.07 4.02
N LYS A 302 -25.88 -2.93 4.39
CA LYS A 302 -26.38 -1.83 5.24
C LYS A 302 -26.06 -2.09 6.71
N VAL A 303 -25.34 -1.15 7.32
CA VAL A 303 -24.99 -1.15 8.75
C VAL A 303 -25.62 0.07 9.41
N VAL A 304 -26.32 -0.13 10.52
CA VAL A 304 -26.91 0.96 11.30
C VAL A 304 -26.08 1.20 12.55
N ARG A 305 -25.86 2.47 12.89
CA ARG A 305 -25.01 2.89 14.02
C ARG A 305 -25.87 3.43 15.16
N PHE A 306 -25.52 3.04 16.38
CA PHE A 306 -26.11 3.50 17.63
C PHE A 306 -25.05 4.04 18.58
N ARG A 307 -25.46 4.92 19.49
CA ARG A 307 -24.60 5.44 20.56
C ARG A 307 -24.52 4.50 21.77
N LYS A 308 -25.60 3.75 22.05
CA LYS A 308 -25.71 2.80 23.16
C LYS A 308 -25.98 1.38 22.64
N SER A 309 -25.56 0.36 23.39
CA SER A 309 -25.79 -1.05 23.05
C SER A 309 -27.28 -1.40 23.04
N SER A 310 -28.05 -0.89 24.01
CA SER A 310 -29.47 -1.18 24.16
C SER A 310 -30.29 -0.91 22.89
N GLY A 311 -30.11 0.27 22.27
CA GLY A 311 -30.81 0.59 21.02
C GLY A 311 -30.34 -0.25 19.82
N ALA A 312 -29.09 -0.73 19.84
CA ALA A 312 -28.58 -1.64 18.81
C ALA A 312 -29.19 -3.05 18.95
N GLU A 313 -29.31 -3.54 20.18
CA GLU A 313 -29.97 -4.82 20.49
C GLU A 313 -31.46 -4.78 20.13
N GLU A 314 -32.16 -3.68 20.45
CA GLU A 314 -33.57 -3.51 20.11
C GLU A 314 -33.81 -3.53 18.59
N LEU A 315 -32.97 -2.84 17.81
CA LEU A 315 -33.07 -2.91 16.35
C LEU A 315 -32.77 -4.32 15.82
N ALA A 316 -31.83 -5.03 16.43
CA ALA A 316 -31.50 -6.39 16.01
C ALA A 316 -32.67 -7.35 16.22
N ILE A 317 -33.34 -7.28 17.38
CA ILE A 317 -34.58 -8.01 17.66
C ILE A 317 -35.66 -7.65 16.65
N LYS A 318 -35.88 -6.35 16.39
CA LYS A 318 -36.87 -5.88 15.40
C LYS A 318 -36.60 -6.46 14.01
N ARG A 319 -35.33 -6.55 13.58
CA ARG A 319 -34.96 -7.13 12.28
C ARG A 319 -35.18 -8.63 12.18
N ILE A 320 -35.05 -9.35 13.28
CA ILE A 320 -35.37 -10.78 13.32
C ILE A 320 -36.90 -10.94 13.24
N ARG A 321 -37.66 -10.17 14.02
CA ARG A 321 -39.14 -10.21 13.96
C ARG A 321 -39.71 -9.90 12.57
N VAL A 322 -39.13 -8.91 11.87
CA VAL A 322 -39.53 -8.59 10.49
C VAL A 322 -39.29 -9.77 9.54
N GLN A 323 -38.22 -10.55 9.75
CA GLN A 323 -37.98 -11.76 8.97
C GLN A 323 -39.00 -12.85 9.30
N LEU A 324 -39.40 -12.98 10.57
CA LEU A 324 -40.42 -13.97 10.98
C LEU A 324 -41.80 -13.62 10.42
N SER A 325 -42.19 -12.35 10.42
CA SER A 325 -43.46 -11.92 9.83
C SER A 325 -43.49 -12.05 8.31
N SER A 326 -42.35 -11.96 7.62
CA SER A 326 -42.30 -12.17 6.17
C SER A 326 -42.37 -13.65 5.77
N VAL A 327 -42.07 -14.58 6.68
CA VAL A 327 -42.13 -16.02 6.42
C VAL A 327 -43.57 -16.55 6.57
N THR A 328 -44.40 -15.93 7.40
CA THR A 328 -45.79 -16.33 7.62
C THR A 328 -46.73 -15.99 6.45
N ASP A 329 -46.37 -15.04 5.59
CA ASP A 329 -47.20 -14.61 4.45
C ASP A 329 -47.03 -15.47 3.19
N GLU A 330 -46.06 -16.40 3.15
CA GLU A 330 -45.83 -17.27 1.97
C GLU A 330 -46.57 -18.63 2.05
N HIS A 331 -47.32 -18.90 3.12
CA HIS A 331 -48.01 -20.19 3.34
C HIS A 331 -49.53 -20.07 3.57
N THR A 332 -50.16 -19.02 3.04
CA THR A 332 -51.64 -18.90 2.98
C THR A 332 -52.09 -18.73 1.54
#